data_AF-A0A6N8ZCT1-F1
#
_entry.id   AF-A0A6N8ZCT1-F1
#
_cell.length_a   1.000
_cell.length_b   1.000
_cell.length_c   1.000
_cell.angle_alpha   90.00
_cell.angle_beta   90.00
_cell.angle_gamma   90.00
#
_symmetry.space_group_name_H-M   'P 1'
#
loop_
_entity.id
_entity.type
_entity.pdbx_description
1 polymer ?
#
loop_
_entity_poly.entity_id
_entity_poly.type
_entity_poly.pdbx_seq_one_letter_code
_entity_poly.pdbx_strand_id
1 'polypeptide(L)'
;MTVSAETMDKVATLTKKVLEERFGDGFVFDPILVMPRIDQYGDEYLEIRVVYDGDIQELDLGWTAGLGWRMWDEVEETGAPGKPTYGFVEKSDWEAGPPK
;
A
#
# COMPACT_ATOMS: atom_id res chain seq x y z
N MET A 1 14.79 4.74 -12.38
CA MET A 1 14.96 3.33 -12.85
C MET A 1 13.57 2.73 -13.07
N THR A 2 13.38 1.74 -13.96
CA THR A 2 12.07 1.07 -14.06
C THR A 2 11.99 -0.04 -13.02
N VAL A 3 11.06 0.06 -12.07
CA VAL A 3 10.80 -1.00 -11.09
C VAL A 3 10.20 -2.19 -11.83
N SER A 4 10.73 -3.39 -11.58
CA SER A 4 10.25 -4.60 -12.24
C SER A 4 8.87 -5.01 -11.74
N ALA A 5 8.08 -5.69 -12.57
CA ALA A 5 6.80 -6.26 -12.15
C ALA A 5 6.98 -7.24 -10.97
N GLU A 6 8.04 -8.05 -10.99
CA GLU A 6 8.38 -8.97 -9.90
C GLU A 6 8.63 -8.23 -8.57
N THR A 7 9.33 -7.09 -8.61
CA THR A 7 9.56 -6.26 -7.42
C THR A 7 8.24 -5.69 -6.90
N MET A 8 7.38 -5.18 -7.78
CA MET A 8 6.06 -4.67 -7.40
C MET A 8 5.17 -5.76 -6.78
N ASP A 9 5.18 -6.98 -7.34
CA ASP A 9 4.44 -8.12 -6.81
C ASP A 9 4.95 -8.56 -5.43
N LYS A 10 6.27 -8.51 -5.20
CA LYS A 10 6.86 -8.76 -3.87
C LYS A 10 6.38 -7.75 -2.84
N VAL A 11 6.40 -6.46 -3.18
CA VAL A 11 5.92 -5.38 -2.29
C VAL A 11 4.43 -5.52 -2.00
N ALA A 12 3.60 -5.84 -3.01
CA ALA A 12 2.17 -6.07 -2.81
C ALA A 12 1.93 -7.29 -1.90
N THR A 13 2.64 -8.39 -2.11
CA THR A 13 2.53 -9.61 -1.29
C THR A 13 2.96 -9.35 0.15
N LEU A 14 4.07 -8.64 0.36
CA LEU A 14 4.55 -8.25 1.68
C LEU A 14 3.53 -7.35 2.39
N THR A 15 3.00 -6.34 1.69
CA THR A 15 1.97 -5.45 2.23
C THR A 15 0.73 -6.24 2.65
N LYS A 16 0.23 -7.12 1.78
CA LYS A 16 -0.94 -7.96 2.07
C LYS A 16 -0.73 -8.77 3.35
N LYS A 17 0.41 -9.46 3.44
CA LYS A 17 0.77 -10.27 4.61
C LYS A 17 0.76 -9.44 5.90
N VAL A 18 1.41 -8.27 5.90
CA VAL A 18 1.48 -7.40 7.09
C VAL A 18 0.09 -6.91 7.52
N LEU A 19 -0.77 -6.59 6.56
CA LEU A 19 -2.14 -6.16 6.84
C LEU A 19 -3.00 -7.32 7.38
N GLU A 20 -2.92 -8.50 6.76
CA GLU A 20 -3.61 -9.70 7.22
C GLU A 20 -3.15 -10.14 8.62
N GLU A 21 -1.85 -10.04 8.93
CA GLU A 21 -1.33 -10.32 10.28
C GLU A 21 -1.86 -9.33 11.33
N ARG A 22 -2.07 -8.06 10.96
CA ARG A 22 -2.52 -7.00 11.89
C ARG A 22 -4.03 -7.02 12.13
N PHE A 23 -4.81 -7.24 11.09
CA PHE A 23 -6.27 -7.06 11.08
C PHE A 23 -7.05 -8.37 10.96
N GLY A 24 -6.40 -9.47 10.55
CA GLY A 24 -7.02 -10.78 10.40
C GLY A 24 -8.15 -10.82 9.38
N ASP A 25 -9.07 -11.77 9.57
CA ASP A 25 -10.18 -12.05 8.64
C ASP A 25 -11.29 -10.98 8.64
N GLY A 26 -11.19 -9.94 9.48
CA GLY A 26 -12.15 -8.83 9.52
C GLY A 26 -12.05 -7.90 8.30
N PHE A 27 -10.97 -8.02 7.53
CA PHE A 27 -10.70 -7.19 6.36
C PHE A 27 -10.28 -8.04 5.16
N VAL A 28 -10.69 -7.60 3.98
CA VAL A 28 -10.11 -8.06 2.71
C VAL A 28 -9.30 -6.91 2.11
N PHE A 29 -8.01 -7.15 1.85
CA PHE A 29 -7.11 -6.20 1.21
C PHE A 29 -6.81 -6.63 -0.22
N ASP A 30 -7.64 -6.19 -1.17
CA ASP A 30 -7.53 -6.54 -2.58
C ASP A 30 -8.32 -5.55 -3.48
N PRO A 31 -7.72 -4.99 -4.55
CA PRO A 31 -6.31 -5.11 -4.94
C PRO A 31 -5.35 -4.24 -4.10
N ILE A 32 -4.06 -4.62 -4.11
CA ILE A 32 -2.94 -3.78 -3.67
C ILE A 32 -2.14 -3.35 -4.89
N LEU A 33 -2.15 -2.06 -5.19
CA LEU A 33 -1.48 -1.48 -6.34
C LEU A 33 -0.17 -0.83 -5.90
N VAL A 34 0.94 -1.21 -6.52
CA VAL A 34 2.28 -0.64 -6.26
C VAL A 34 2.69 0.14 -7.50
N MET A 35 2.98 1.43 -7.31
CA MET A 35 3.30 2.35 -8.40
C MET A 35 4.59 3.11 -8.06
N PRO A 36 5.67 2.98 -8.85
CA PRO A 36 6.80 3.86 -8.71
C PRO A 36 6.42 5.28 -9.15
N ARG A 37 6.82 6.25 -8.35
CA ARG A 37 6.55 7.67 -8.56
C ARG A 37 7.83 8.48 -8.38
N ILE A 38 7.83 9.67 -8.95
CA ILE A 38 8.84 10.69 -8.74
C ILE A 38 8.10 11.90 -8.18
N ASP A 39 8.56 12.42 -7.04
CA ASP A 39 7.95 13.59 -6.45
C ASP A 39 8.32 14.89 -7.19
N GLN A 40 7.83 16.03 -6.70
CA GLN A 40 8.10 17.33 -7.32
C GLN A 40 9.57 17.77 -7.23
N TYR A 41 10.39 17.13 -6.40
CA TYR A 41 11.81 17.42 -6.22
C TYR A 41 12.71 16.45 -6.99
N GLY A 42 12.14 15.42 -7.61
CA GLY A 42 12.89 14.40 -8.36
C GLY A 42 13.22 13.15 -7.55
N ASP A 43 12.72 13.04 -6.32
CA ASP A 43 12.98 11.89 -5.46
C ASP A 43 12.03 10.73 -5.81
N GLU A 44 12.59 9.52 -5.98
CA GLU A 44 11.83 8.30 -6.23
C GLU A 44 11.12 7.85 -4.94
N TYR A 45 9.85 7.46 -5.05
CA TYR A 45 9.08 6.84 -3.97
C TYR A 45 8.10 5.82 -4.52
N LEU A 46 7.55 4.99 -3.64
CA LEU A 46 6.55 3.99 -3.99
C LEU A 46 5.18 4.43 -3.46
N GLU A 47 4.24 4.69 -4.36
CA GLU A 47 2.83 4.84 -4.01
C GLU A 47 2.20 3.45 -3.95
N ILE A 48 1.74 3.06 -2.77
CA ILE A 48 1.04 1.81 -2.52
C ILE A 48 -0.41 2.14 -2.20
N ARG A 49 -1.34 1.70 -3.06
CA ARG A 49 -2.77 1.88 -2.85
C ARG A 49 -3.41 0.56 -2.48
N VAL A 50 -3.97 0.51 -1.29
CA VAL A 50 -4.64 -0.66 -0.73
C VAL A 50 -6.14 -0.42 -0.81
N VAL A 51 -6.82 -1.24 -1.61
CA VAL A 51 -8.28 -1.29 -1.57
C VAL A 51 -8.68 -2.25 -0.46
N TYR A 52 -9.56 -1.80 0.44
CA TYR A 52 -10.02 -2.62 1.55
C TYR A 52 -11.55 -2.77 1.57
N ASP A 53 -12.00 -3.92 2.04
CA ASP A 53 -13.40 -4.24 2.34
C ASP A 53 -13.47 -4.65 3.82
N GLY A 54 -14.18 -3.88 4.65
CA GLY A 54 -14.21 -4.02 6.10
C GLY A 54 -14.73 -2.75 6.80
N ASP A 55 -14.89 -2.80 8.12
CA ASP A 55 -15.38 -1.65 8.89
C ASP A 55 -14.28 -0.62 9.12
N ILE A 56 -14.43 0.58 8.55
CA ILE A 56 -13.46 1.68 8.71
C ILE A 56 -13.23 2.07 10.17
N GLN A 57 -14.18 1.84 11.07
CA GLN A 57 -14.00 2.11 12.51
C GLN A 57 -13.00 1.15 13.16
N GLU A 58 -12.81 -0.03 12.58
CA GLU A 58 -11.84 -1.03 13.02
C GLU A 58 -10.50 -0.90 12.28
N LEU A 59 -10.46 -0.13 11.19
CA LEU A 59 -9.24 0.21 10.47
C LEU A 59 -8.47 1.27 11.28
N ASP A 60 -7.56 0.81 12.13
CA ASP A 60 -6.70 1.64 12.98
C ASP A 60 -5.89 2.66 12.15
N LEU A 61 -6.47 3.85 11.95
CA LEU A 61 -5.93 4.91 11.10
C LEU A 61 -4.57 5.43 11.59
N GLY A 62 -4.33 5.38 12.90
CA GLY A 62 -3.04 5.77 13.48
C GLY A 62 -1.95 4.76 13.15
N TRP A 63 -2.29 3.47 13.19
CA TRP A 63 -1.38 2.41 12.78
C TRP A 63 -1.09 2.47 11.28
N THR A 64 -2.12 2.57 10.43
CA THR A 64 -1.97 2.60 8.97
C THR A 64 -1.22 3.84 8.48
N ALA A 65 -1.40 5.01 9.09
CA ALA A 65 -0.66 6.23 8.75
C ALA A 65 0.86 6.08 8.93
N GLY A 66 1.31 5.27 9.89
CA GLY A 66 2.73 4.99 10.10
C GLY A 66 3.24 3.74 9.37
N LEU A 67 2.42 3.09 8.52
CA LEU A 67 2.81 1.84 7.87
C LEU A 67 4.03 2.01 6.96
N GLY A 68 4.11 3.15 6.24
CA GLY A 68 5.27 3.48 5.39
C GLY A 68 6.60 3.46 6.13
N TRP A 69 6.61 3.97 7.36
CA TRP A 69 7.80 3.95 8.21
C TRP A 69 8.11 2.57 8.77
N ARG A 70 7.07 1.78 9.10
CA ARG A 70 7.24 0.43 9.66
C ARG A 70 7.72 -0.58 8.65
N MET A 71 7.37 -0.39 7.39
CA MET A 71 7.67 -1.32 6.30
C MET A 71 8.82 -0.87 5.41
N TRP A 72 9.50 0.24 5.74
CA TRP A 72 10.54 0.77 4.87
C TRP A 72 11.61 -0.28 4.63
N ASP A 73 12.24 -0.77 5.70
CA ASP A 73 13.40 -1.68 5.60
C ASP A 73 13.02 -2.94 4.80
N GLU A 74 11.87 -3.54 5.10
CA GLU A 74 11.41 -4.75 4.40
C GLU A 74 11.02 -4.49 2.94
N VAL A 75 10.52 -3.29 2.60
CA VAL A 75 10.25 -2.91 1.20
C VAL A 75 11.56 -2.67 0.45
N GLU A 76 12.56 -2.05 1.08
CA GLU A 76 13.88 -1.84 0.48
C GLU A 76 14.57 -3.17 0.15
N GLU A 77 14.43 -4.19 1.02
CA GLU A 77 14.94 -5.54 0.78
C GLU A 77 14.36 -6.22 -0.48
N THR A 78 13.19 -5.77 -0.97
CA THR A 78 12.62 -6.27 -2.23
C THR A 78 13.33 -5.72 -3.48
N GLY A 79 14.24 -4.76 -3.31
CA GLY A 79 14.90 -4.02 -4.38
C GLY A 79 14.06 -2.88 -4.94
N ALA A 80 12.98 -2.48 -4.25
CA ALA A 80 12.14 -1.39 -4.66
C ALA A 80 12.78 -0.04 -4.28
N PRO A 81 12.77 0.98 -5.17
CA PRO A 81 13.41 2.25 -4.90
C PRO A 81 12.53 3.16 -4.04
N GLY A 82 13.16 3.88 -3.12
CA GLY A 82 12.52 4.94 -2.36
C GLY A 82 11.56 4.45 -1.27
N LYS A 83 10.97 5.40 -0.56
CA LYS A 83 10.12 5.10 0.60
C LYS A 83 8.72 4.67 0.16
N PRO A 84 8.12 3.67 0.81
CA PRO A 84 6.72 3.35 0.59
C PRO A 84 5.80 4.38 1.25
N THR A 85 4.77 4.76 0.52
CA THR A 85 3.67 5.61 0.98
C THR A 85 2.36 4.85 0.78
N TYR A 86 1.50 4.83 1.79
CA TYR A 86 0.29 4.02 1.78
C TYR A 86 -0.96 4.88 1.71
N GLY A 87 -1.82 4.58 0.75
CA GLY A 87 -3.18 5.09 0.67
C GLY A 87 -4.17 3.94 0.82
N PHE A 88 -5.20 4.13 1.64
CA PHE A 88 -6.27 3.16 1.84
C PHE A 88 -7.55 3.70 1.22
N VAL A 89 -8.22 2.88 0.41
CA VAL A 89 -9.46 3.24 -0.28
C VAL A 89 -10.48 2.16 0.02
N GLU A 90 -11.65 2.56 0.49
CA GLU A 90 -12.75 1.61 0.68
C GLU A 90 -13.18 1.07 -0.70
N LYS A 91 -13.48 -0.22 -0.77
CA LYS A 91 -13.87 -0.88 -2.02
C LYS A 91 -15.07 -0.22 -2.70
N SER A 92 -16.04 0.25 -1.91
CA SER A 92 -17.22 0.98 -2.39
C SER A 92 -16.83 2.26 -3.14
N ASP A 93 -15.90 3.04 -2.59
CA ASP A 93 -15.36 4.25 -3.23
C ASP A 93 -14.52 3.92 -4.47
N TRP A 94 -13.74 2.84 -4.40
CA TRP A 94 -12.94 2.37 -5.55
C TRP A 94 -13.82 2.02 -6.75
N GLU A 95 -14.93 1.31 -6.52
CA GLU A 95 -15.88 0.90 -7.57
C GLU A 95 -16.72 2.07 -8.09
N ALA A 96 -17.01 3.07 -7.25
CA ALA A 96 -17.72 4.28 -7.66
C ALA A 96 -16.92 5.14 -8.66
N GLY A 97 -15.59 5.02 -8.64
CA GLY A 97 -14.69 5.82 -9.45
C GLY A 97 -14.56 7.27 -8.93
N PRO A 98 -13.81 8.13 -9.64
CA PRO A 98 -13.65 9.51 -9.21
C PRO A 98 -15.01 10.24 -9.16
N PRO A 99 -15.24 11.12 -8.17
CA PRO A 99 -16.44 11.95 -8.15
C PRO A 99 -16.53 12.72 -9.48
N LYS A 100 -17.69 12.62 -10.12
CA LYS A 100 -17.99 13.32 -11.39
C LYS A 100 -18.11 14.82 -11.19
#